data_AF-A0A1V6BPS7-F1
#
_entry.id   AF-A0A1V6BPS7-F1
#
_cell.length_a   1.000
_cell.length_b   1.000
_cell.length_c   1.000
_cell.angle_alpha   90.00
_cell.angle_beta   90.00
_cell.angle_gamma   90.00
#
_symmetry.space_group_name_H-M   'P 1'
#
loop_
_entity.id
_entity.type
_entity.pdbx_description
1 polymer ?
#
loop_
_entity_poly.entity_id
_entity_poly.type
_entity_poly.pdbx_seq_one_letter_code
_entity_poly.pdbx_strand_id
1 'polypeptide(L)'
;MKKIFILIIIFAVSASLFADQTEDSAKFVPNKGPDRLTVAKIAYWSSYSTTGLYGFIVSLAYLANIYDVSQVMLGVAEDFKSAGISDMAFFTRIAKSLPLIYFTGHFIVAGLAQIPIYGGLIYGSFLFTGALIGSICMIFDPIDMFWRYDISSAIEDEYKNRLNNIHKRMFDPAPYIVLGSISILFGIASIVTDYFYKREMKRERYPSIYKILSFTPDGIAIKLDA
;
A
#
# COMPACT_ATOMS: atom_id res chain seq x y z
N MET A 1 -10.15 -13.65 -7.53
CA MET A 1 -11.56 -13.20 -7.47
C MET A 1 -12.30 -13.66 -6.21
N LYS A 2 -12.42 -14.96 -5.91
CA LYS A 2 -13.16 -15.45 -4.71
C LYS A 2 -12.69 -14.86 -3.37
N LYS A 3 -11.37 -14.66 -3.17
CA LYS A 3 -10.80 -14.08 -1.92
C LYS A 3 -11.09 -12.58 -1.75
N ILE A 4 -11.14 -11.83 -2.85
CA ILE A 4 -11.52 -10.40 -2.85
C ILE A 4 -13.02 -10.27 -2.56
N PHE A 5 -13.82 -11.18 -3.12
CA PHE A 5 -15.26 -11.26 -2.83
C PHE A 5 -15.53 -11.51 -1.33
N ILE A 6 -14.72 -12.35 -0.68
CA ILE A 6 -14.81 -12.59 0.77
C ILE A 6 -14.45 -11.33 1.57
N LEU A 7 -13.43 -10.57 1.17
CA LEU A 7 -13.09 -9.30 1.82
C LEU A 7 -14.17 -8.24 1.64
N ILE A 8 -14.77 -8.15 0.45
CA ILE A 8 -15.91 -7.28 0.16
C ILE A 8 -17.14 -7.73 0.97
N ILE A 9 -17.38 -9.03 1.10
CA ILE A 9 -18.45 -9.58 1.94
C ILE A 9 -18.17 -9.27 3.42
N ILE A 10 -16.95 -9.44 3.92
CA ILE A 10 -16.61 -9.09 5.30
C ILE A 10 -16.82 -7.60 5.53
N PHE A 11 -16.40 -6.74 4.60
CA PHE A 11 -16.60 -5.29 4.66
C PHE A 11 -18.07 -4.89 4.55
N ALA A 12 -18.85 -5.50 3.66
CA ALA A 12 -20.28 -5.22 3.47
C ALA A 12 -21.11 -5.77 4.64
N VAL A 13 -20.76 -6.95 5.19
CA VAL A 13 -21.39 -7.53 6.37
C VAL A 13 -21.08 -6.68 7.60
N SER A 14 -19.82 -6.26 7.77
CA SER A 14 -19.48 -5.33 8.87
C SER A 14 -20.13 -3.96 8.69
N ALA A 15 -20.25 -3.41 7.48
CA ALA A 15 -21.02 -2.20 7.21
C ALA A 15 -22.53 -2.38 7.47
N SER A 16 -23.12 -3.54 7.14
CA SER A 16 -24.54 -3.84 7.38
C SER A 16 -24.88 -4.02 8.86
N LEU A 17 -23.92 -4.41 9.70
CA LEU A 17 -24.07 -4.44 11.15
C LEU A 17 -24.13 -3.03 11.78
N PHE A 18 -23.71 -1.99 11.04
CA PHE A 18 -23.83 -0.58 11.43
C PHE A 18 -25.00 0.15 10.74
N ALA A 19 -25.77 -0.54 9.88
CA ALA A 19 -27.01 0.01 9.36
C ALA A 19 -28.05 0.00 10.48
N ASP A 20 -28.57 1.18 10.83
CA ASP A 20 -29.54 1.38 11.90
C ASP A 20 -30.70 0.38 11.79
N GLN A 21 -30.77 -0.57 12.74
CA GLN A 21 -32.00 -1.31 13.01
C GLN A 21 -32.99 -0.36 13.68
N THR A 22 -33.63 0.45 12.86
CA THR A 22 -34.88 1.16 13.18
C THR A 22 -36.03 0.23 12.84
N GLU A 23 -36.24 -0.79 13.66
CA GLU A 23 -37.53 -1.49 13.70
C GLU A 23 -37.75 -2.08 15.09
N ASP A 24 -38.64 -1.42 15.84
CA ASP A 24 -39.25 -1.95 17.05
C ASP A 24 -40.11 -3.17 16.67
N SER A 25 -39.74 -4.39 17.11
CA SER A 25 -40.67 -5.28 17.82
C SER A 25 -40.05 -6.63 18.22
N ALA A 26 -40.17 -6.90 19.54
CA ALA A 26 -40.51 -8.16 20.19
C ALA A 26 -39.60 -9.41 20.11
N LYS A 27 -39.36 -9.92 21.34
CA LYS A 27 -38.96 -11.27 21.80
C LYS A 27 -37.47 -11.59 21.91
N PHE A 28 -37.05 -11.64 23.17
CA PHE A 28 -35.80 -12.18 23.69
C PHE A 28 -35.45 -13.57 23.11
N VAL A 29 -34.30 -13.63 22.44
CA VAL A 29 -33.37 -14.76 22.53
C VAL A 29 -32.03 -14.13 22.90
N PRO A 30 -31.44 -14.39 24.08
CA PRO A 30 -30.14 -13.82 24.44
C PRO A 30 -29.06 -14.63 23.74
N ASN A 31 -28.96 -14.50 22.42
CA ASN A 31 -27.70 -14.76 21.74
C ASN A 31 -26.86 -13.50 22.04
N LYS A 32 -26.24 -13.45 23.23
CA LYS A 32 -25.34 -12.34 23.59
C LYS A 32 -24.09 -12.47 22.72
N GLY A 33 -24.22 -12.05 21.47
CA GLY A 33 -23.10 -11.70 20.63
C GLY A 33 -22.24 -10.65 21.33
N PRO A 34 -21.01 -10.42 20.82
CA PRO A 34 -20.11 -9.44 21.39
C PRO A 34 -20.82 -8.09 21.56
N ASP A 35 -20.60 -7.44 22.71
CA ASP A 35 -21.13 -6.11 22.97
C ASP A 35 -20.59 -5.10 21.93
N ARG A 36 -21.29 -3.97 21.78
CA ARG A 36 -21.00 -2.98 20.74
C ARG A 36 -19.57 -2.43 20.86
N LEU A 37 -19.06 -2.27 22.08
CA LEU A 37 -17.70 -1.81 22.31
C LEU A 37 -16.67 -2.86 21.88
N THR A 38 -16.89 -4.13 22.19
CA THR A 38 -16.06 -5.26 21.74
C THR A 38 -16.03 -5.35 20.21
N VAL A 39 -17.19 -5.22 19.54
CA VAL A 39 -17.27 -5.20 18.07
C VAL A 39 -16.50 -4.02 17.49
N ALA A 40 -16.71 -2.81 18.02
CA ALA A 40 -16.03 -1.61 17.53
C ALA A 40 -14.51 -1.67 17.75
N LYS A 41 -14.05 -2.25 18.86
CA LYS A 41 -12.64 -2.48 19.16
C LYS A 41 -12.01 -3.46 18.15
N ILE A 42 -12.67 -4.60 17.89
CA ILE A 42 -12.20 -5.57 16.90
C ILE A 42 -12.10 -4.89 15.52
N ALA A 43 -13.15 -4.17 15.10
CA ALA A 43 -13.18 -3.48 13.82
C ALA A 43 -12.01 -2.48 13.67
N TYR A 44 -11.72 -1.68 14.69
CA TYR A 44 -10.60 -0.74 14.69
C TYR A 44 -9.24 -1.45 14.54
N TRP A 45 -8.93 -2.42 15.41
CA TRP A 45 -7.64 -3.11 15.39
C TRP A 45 -7.45 -3.98 14.15
N SER A 46 -8.52 -4.57 13.62
CA SER A 46 -8.50 -5.29 12.35
C SER A 46 -8.25 -4.35 11.17
N SER A 47 -8.90 -3.18 11.14
CA SER A 47 -8.68 -2.19 10.08
C SER A 47 -7.24 -1.65 10.09
N TYR A 48 -6.74 -1.30 11.27
CA TYR A 48 -5.36 -0.86 11.47
C TYR A 48 -4.34 -1.92 11.01
N SER A 49 -4.49 -3.17 11.48
CA SER A 49 -3.59 -4.27 11.13
C SER A 49 -3.64 -4.61 9.64
N THR A 50 -4.83 -4.54 9.03
CA THR A 50 -5.01 -4.80 7.58
C THR A 50 -4.27 -3.76 6.74
N THR A 51 -4.32 -2.48 7.15
CA THR A 51 -3.62 -1.40 6.45
C THR A 51 -2.10 -1.60 6.48
N GLY A 52 -1.54 -1.92 7.65
CA GLY A 52 -0.10 -2.21 7.79
C GLY A 52 0.35 -3.47 7.03
N LEU A 53 -0.43 -4.56 7.12
CA LEU A 53 -0.14 -5.81 6.40
C LEU A 53 -0.22 -5.61 4.87
N TYR A 54 -1.16 -4.80 4.40
CA TYR A 54 -1.29 -4.45 3.00
C TYR A 54 -0.02 -3.74 2.49
N GLY A 55 0.48 -2.71 3.18
CA GLY A 55 1.72 -2.03 2.80
C GLY A 55 2.93 -2.98 2.72
N PHE A 56 3.04 -3.94 3.65
CA PHE A 56 4.08 -4.96 3.63
C PHE A 56 3.97 -5.90 2.42
N ILE A 57 2.79 -6.47 2.17
CA ILE A 57 2.55 -7.39 1.04
C ILE A 57 2.81 -6.67 -0.29
N VAL A 58 2.39 -5.41 -0.41
CA VAL A 58 2.63 -4.59 -1.59
C VAL A 58 4.12 -4.38 -1.85
N SER A 59 4.92 -4.18 -0.81
CA SER A 59 6.38 -4.05 -0.95
C SER A 59 7.01 -5.31 -1.54
N LEU A 60 6.54 -6.49 -1.14
CA LEU A 60 6.98 -7.78 -1.72
C LEU A 60 6.53 -7.94 -3.18
N ALA A 61 5.32 -7.51 -3.51
CA ALA A 61 4.81 -7.55 -4.89
C ALA A 61 5.62 -6.62 -5.81
N TYR A 62 6.00 -5.42 -5.35
CA TYR A 62 6.89 -4.52 -6.09
C TYR A 62 8.27 -5.14 -6.30
N LEU A 63 8.84 -5.78 -5.28
CA LEU A 63 10.11 -6.49 -5.41
C LEU A 63 10.05 -7.55 -6.52
N ALA A 64 8.99 -8.35 -6.56
CA ALA A 64 8.81 -9.36 -7.59
C ALA A 64 8.70 -8.75 -9.00
N ASN A 65 7.93 -7.67 -9.17
CA ASN A 65 7.79 -6.99 -10.46
C ASN A 65 9.12 -6.38 -10.93
N ILE A 66 9.84 -5.69 -10.05
CA ILE A 66 11.12 -5.05 -10.40
C ILE A 66 12.22 -6.09 -10.62
N TYR A 67 12.15 -7.24 -9.95
CA TYR A 67 13.03 -8.37 -10.24
C TYR A 67 12.85 -8.87 -11.69
N ASP A 68 11.62 -8.96 -12.19
CA ASP A 68 11.38 -9.34 -13.59
C ASP A 68 11.95 -8.30 -14.57
N VAL A 69 11.77 -7.01 -14.30
CA VAL A 69 12.39 -5.93 -15.10
C VAL A 69 13.91 -6.03 -15.08
N SER A 70 14.50 -6.32 -13.91
CA SER A 70 15.94 -6.55 -13.75
C SER A 70 16.44 -7.72 -14.61
N GLN A 71 15.70 -8.85 -14.68
CA GLN A 71 16.06 -9.97 -15.55
C GLN A 71 16.00 -9.60 -17.03
N VAL A 72 14.97 -8.86 -17.44
CA VAL A 72 14.84 -8.37 -18.83
C VAL A 72 16.01 -7.44 -19.20
N MET A 73 16.39 -6.53 -18.30
CA MET A 73 17.57 -5.69 -18.49
C MET A 73 18.83 -6.55 -18.65
N LEU A 74 19.06 -7.53 -17.78
CA LEU A 74 20.24 -8.39 -17.87
C LEU A 74 20.30 -9.18 -19.20
N GLY A 75 19.17 -9.73 -19.67
CA GLY A 75 19.11 -10.40 -20.97
C GLY A 75 19.43 -9.46 -22.13
N VAL A 76 18.90 -8.22 -22.09
CA VAL A 76 19.21 -7.20 -23.11
C VAL A 76 20.69 -6.80 -23.10
N ALA A 77 21.32 -6.74 -21.94
CA ALA A 77 22.76 -6.47 -21.84
C ALA A 77 23.60 -7.60 -22.45
N GLU A 78 23.19 -8.86 -22.28
CA GLU A 78 23.85 -10.03 -22.88
C GLU A 78 23.69 -10.07 -24.41
N ASP A 79 22.50 -9.78 -24.92
CA ASP A 79 22.23 -9.68 -26.36
C ASP A 79 23.10 -8.60 -27.01
N PHE A 80 23.21 -7.42 -26.39
CA PHE A 80 24.02 -6.32 -26.92
C PHE A 80 25.52 -6.56 -26.82
N LYS A 81 25.97 -7.23 -25.75
CA LYS A 81 27.35 -7.68 -25.65
C LYS A 81 27.69 -8.67 -26.78
N SER A 82 26.78 -9.60 -27.08
CA SER A 82 26.93 -10.56 -28.19
C SER A 82 26.94 -9.86 -29.56
N ALA A 83 26.24 -8.74 -29.70
CA ALA A 83 26.22 -7.91 -30.90
C ALA A 83 27.41 -6.95 -31.03
N GLY A 84 28.37 -6.97 -30.10
CA GLY A 84 29.59 -6.16 -30.17
C GLY A 84 29.51 -4.78 -29.50
N ILE A 85 28.45 -4.47 -28.74
CA ILE A 85 28.39 -3.25 -27.93
C ILE A 85 29.13 -3.49 -26.62
N SER A 86 30.32 -2.89 -26.47
CA SER A 86 31.27 -3.27 -25.41
C SER A 86 31.06 -2.58 -24.06
N ASP A 87 30.38 -1.44 -23.99
CA ASP A 87 30.14 -0.74 -22.73
C ASP A 87 28.69 -0.91 -22.26
N MET A 88 28.42 -1.97 -21.49
CA MET A 88 27.13 -2.22 -20.81
C MET A 88 27.30 -2.37 -19.29
N ALA A 89 28.47 -1.97 -18.76
CA ALA A 89 28.82 -2.21 -17.37
C ALA A 89 27.92 -1.43 -16.41
N PHE A 90 27.63 -0.17 -16.74
CA PHE A 90 26.71 0.67 -15.97
C PHE A 90 25.27 0.14 -16.01
N PHE A 91 24.76 -0.19 -17.21
CA PHE A 91 23.45 -0.80 -17.42
C PHE A 91 23.27 -2.07 -16.56
N THR A 92 24.26 -2.96 -16.60
CA THR A 92 24.26 -4.22 -15.85
C THR A 92 24.28 -3.99 -14.33
N ARG A 93 25.04 -2.99 -13.86
CA ARG A 93 25.07 -2.62 -12.43
C ARG A 93 23.72 -2.09 -11.97
N ILE A 94 23.09 -1.19 -12.75
CA ILE A 94 21.73 -0.71 -12.45
C ILE A 94 20.77 -1.89 -12.38
N ALA A 95 20.77 -2.75 -13.41
CA ALA A 95 19.87 -3.91 -13.46
C ALA A 95 19.97 -4.77 -12.19
N LYS A 96 21.18 -5.06 -11.71
CA LYS A 96 21.41 -5.86 -10.49
C LYS A 96 20.97 -5.16 -9.21
N SER A 97 21.13 -3.85 -9.12
CA SER A 97 20.79 -3.07 -7.92
C SER A 97 19.33 -2.64 -7.87
N LEU A 98 18.64 -2.59 -9.02
CA LEU A 98 17.27 -2.09 -9.15
C LEU A 98 16.28 -2.74 -8.17
N PRO A 99 16.24 -4.07 -8.00
CA PRO A 99 15.28 -4.70 -7.10
C PRO A 99 15.48 -4.28 -5.65
N LEU A 100 16.74 -4.18 -5.20
CA LEU A 100 17.06 -3.76 -3.84
C LEU A 100 16.68 -2.30 -3.61
N ILE A 101 17.04 -1.40 -4.53
CA ILE A 101 16.72 0.04 -4.43
C ILE A 101 15.21 0.25 -4.35
N TYR A 102 14.45 -0.35 -5.27
CA TYR A 102 12.99 -0.20 -5.30
C TYR A 102 12.34 -0.85 -4.08
N PHE A 103 12.76 -2.05 -3.68
CA PHE A 103 12.21 -2.70 -2.49
C PHE A 103 12.48 -1.90 -1.22
N THR A 104 13.73 -1.50 -0.98
CA THR A 104 14.08 -0.74 0.23
C THR A 104 13.36 0.59 0.28
N GLY A 105 13.33 1.34 -0.84
CA GLY A 105 12.59 2.60 -0.92
C GLY A 105 11.10 2.41 -0.64
N HIS A 106 10.48 1.41 -1.27
CA HIS A 106 9.06 1.14 -1.07
C HIS A 106 8.74 0.62 0.33
N PHE A 107 9.60 -0.23 0.90
CA PHE A 107 9.44 -0.79 2.24
C PHE A 107 9.48 0.29 3.32
N ILE A 108 10.39 1.28 3.18
CA ILE A 108 10.45 2.43 4.09
C ILE A 108 9.14 3.24 4.01
N VAL A 109 8.67 3.52 2.80
CA VAL A 109 7.43 4.29 2.59
C VAL A 109 6.20 3.51 3.06
N ALA A 110 6.19 2.17 2.92
CA ALA A 110 5.13 1.31 3.44
C ALA A 110 5.04 1.34 4.98
N GLY A 111 6.10 1.74 5.68
CA GLY A 111 6.05 2.02 7.11
C GLY A 111 5.02 3.10 7.48
N LEU A 112 4.73 4.04 6.57
CA LEU A 112 3.70 5.07 6.77
C LEU A 112 2.29 4.46 6.91
N ALA A 113 2.05 3.27 6.33
CA ALA A 113 0.79 2.55 6.47
C ALA A 113 0.53 2.07 7.91
N GLN A 114 1.56 2.04 8.77
CA GLN A 114 1.44 1.71 10.19
C GLN A 114 1.12 2.91 11.08
N ILE A 115 0.97 4.13 10.52
CA ILE A 115 0.52 5.27 11.31
C ILE A 115 -0.95 5.04 11.70
N PRO A 116 -1.32 5.07 12.99
CA PRO A 116 -2.71 4.89 13.42
C PRO A 116 -3.65 5.89 12.74
N ILE A 117 -4.87 5.44 12.43
CA ILE A 117 -5.98 6.22 11.86
C ILE A 117 -5.72 6.71 10.42
N TYR A 118 -4.60 7.40 10.16
CA TYR A 118 -4.32 8.07 8.89
C TYR A 118 -3.32 7.35 7.98
N GLY A 119 -2.70 6.27 8.43
CA GLY A 119 -1.61 5.61 7.70
C GLY A 119 -1.96 5.21 6.28
N GLY A 120 -3.16 4.68 6.05
CA GLY A 120 -3.63 4.33 4.70
C GLY A 120 -3.80 5.53 3.77
N LEU A 121 -4.25 6.68 4.29
CA LEU A 121 -4.35 7.92 3.52
C LEU A 121 -2.96 8.50 3.18
N ILE A 122 -2.07 8.54 4.17
CA ILE A 122 -0.71 9.07 4.00
C ILE A 122 0.04 8.20 2.99
N TYR A 123 0.07 6.88 3.21
CA TYR A 123 0.75 5.94 2.30
C TYR A 123 0.15 6.00 0.89
N GLY A 124 -1.18 6.03 0.78
CA GLY A 124 -1.86 6.14 -0.51
C GLY A 124 -1.49 7.43 -1.26
N SER A 125 -1.43 8.56 -0.55
CA SER A 125 -1.01 9.85 -1.14
C SER A 125 0.43 9.81 -1.64
N PHE A 126 1.34 9.17 -0.89
CA PHE A 126 2.72 8.95 -1.34
C PHE A 126 2.79 8.10 -2.61
N LEU A 127 1.94 7.07 -2.73
CA LEU A 127 1.85 6.27 -3.96
C LEU A 127 1.36 7.11 -5.14
N PHE A 128 0.39 8.01 -4.96
CA PHE A 128 -0.03 8.94 -6.01
C PHE A 128 1.08 9.90 -6.44
N THR A 129 1.89 10.40 -5.49
CA THR A 129 3.08 11.18 -5.83
C THR A 129 4.08 10.36 -6.65
N GLY A 130 4.29 9.08 -6.29
CA GLY A 130 5.08 8.14 -7.08
C GLY A 130 4.53 7.93 -8.49
N ALA A 131 3.21 7.79 -8.64
CA ALA A 131 2.55 7.68 -9.94
C ALA A 131 2.76 8.92 -10.80
N LEU A 132 2.70 10.12 -10.20
CA LEU A 132 2.97 11.38 -10.89
C LEU A 132 4.42 11.44 -11.38
N ILE A 133 5.38 11.13 -10.51
CA ILE A 133 6.81 11.09 -10.88
C ILE A 133 7.06 10.06 -11.99
N GLY A 134 6.50 8.85 -11.86
CA GLY A 134 6.60 7.81 -12.89
C GLY A 134 6.04 8.26 -14.23
N SER A 135 4.86 8.90 -14.23
CA SER A 135 4.25 9.47 -15.43
C SER A 135 5.13 10.52 -16.09
N ILE A 136 5.76 11.40 -15.29
CA ILE A 136 6.70 12.42 -15.78
C ILE A 136 7.93 11.73 -16.41
N CYS A 137 8.55 10.78 -15.71
CA CYS A 137 9.71 10.03 -16.20
C CYS A 137 9.40 9.27 -17.50
N MET A 138 8.18 8.72 -17.63
CA MET A 138 7.75 7.96 -18.80
C MET A 138 7.60 8.82 -20.07
N ILE A 139 7.39 10.14 -19.95
CA ILE A 139 7.23 11.06 -21.08
C ILE A 139 8.57 11.37 -21.76
N PHE A 140 9.67 11.36 -21.01
CA PHE A 140 10.99 11.65 -21.56
C PHE A 140 11.52 10.50 -22.41
N ASP A 141 12.28 10.85 -23.46
CA ASP A 141 12.95 9.86 -24.28
C ASP A 141 13.98 9.08 -23.43
N PRO A 142 13.88 7.74 -23.37
CA PRO A 142 14.81 6.90 -22.60
C PRO A 142 16.28 7.15 -22.95
N ILE A 143 16.56 7.44 -24.22
CA ILE A 143 17.91 7.59 -24.77
C ILE A 143 18.54 8.90 -24.26
N ASP A 144 17.73 9.95 -24.11
CA ASP A 144 18.17 11.26 -23.62
C ASP A 144 18.38 11.29 -22.11
N MET A 145 17.67 10.45 -21.34
CA MET A 145 17.75 10.44 -19.87
C MET A 145 18.81 9.49 -19.29
N PHE A 146 18.91 8.25 -19.77
CA PHE A 146 19.58 7.18 -18.99
C PHE A 146 20.56 6.31 -19.77
N TRP A 147 20.43 6.20 -21.10
CA TRP A 147 21.04 5.11 -21.87
C TRP A 147 21.96 5.58 -23.00
N ARG A 148 22.76 6.61 -22.77
CA ARG A 148 23.72 7.10 -23.78
C ARG A 148 24.86 6.09 -23.96
N TYR A 149 24.80 5.34 -25.05
CA TYR A 149 25.84 4.42 -25.50
C TYR A 149 26.11 4.62 -26.99
N ASP A 150 27.35 4.44 -27.42
CA ASP A 150 27.69 4.38 -28.85
C ASP A 150 27.15 3.07 -29.43
N ILE A 151 26.11 3.18 -30.25
CA ILE A 151 25.41 2.04 -30.86
C ILE A 151 25.69 2.05 -32.36
N SER A 152 25.99 0.87 -32.91
CA SER A 152 26.13 0.71 -34.36
C SER A 152 24.80 0.98 -35.06
N SER A 153 24.86 1.68 -36.20
CA SER A 153 23.68 1.98 -37.04
C SER A 153 22.93 0.72 -37.51
N ALA A 154 23.59 -0.44 -37.51
CA ALA A 154 22.99 -1.72 -37.92
C ALA A 154 21.96 -2.27 -36.92
N ILE A 155 22.00 -1.87 -35.65
CA ILE A 155 21.13 -2.38 -34.57
C ILE A 155 20.41 -1.27 -33.80
N GLU A 156 20.51 -0.04 -34.29
CA GLU A 156 20.04 1.16 -33.61
C GLU A 156 18.53 1.12 -33.34
N ASP A 157 17.70 0.79 -34.33
CA ASP A 157 16.24 0.79 -34.15
C ASP A 157 15.75 -0.30 -33.19
N GLU A 158 16.31 -1.51 -33.29
CA GLU A 158 16.00 -2.60 -32.36
C GLU A 158 16.43 -2.24 -30.93
N TYR A 159 17.63 -1.67 -30.80
CA TYR A 159 18.17 -1.20 -29.53
C TYR A 159 17.23 -0.17 -28.87
N LYS A 160 16.85 0.87 -29.62
CA LYS A 160 15.94 1.93 -29.15
C LYS A 160 14.59 1.36 -28.72
N ASN A 161 14.02 0.43 -29.48
CA ASN A 161 12.74 -0.20 -29.15
C ASN A 161 12.82 -1.02 -27.86
N ARG A 162 13.89 -1.80 -27.66
CA ARG A 162 14.09 -2.59 -26.43
C ARG A 162 14.25 -1.69 -25.21
N LEU A 163 15.04 -0.62 -25.31
CA LEU A 163 15.19 0.35 -24.22
C LEU A 163 13.88 1.09 -23.92
N ASN A 164 13.13 1.50 -24.94
CA ASN A 164 11.84 2.16 -24.74
C ASN A 164 10.85 1.25 -24.02
N ASN A 165 10.83 -0.05 -24.34
CA ASN A 165 10.01 -1.02 -23.64
C ASN A 165 10.44 -1.19 -22.17
N ILE A 166 11.74 -1.26 -21.88
CA ILE A 166 12.25 -1.31 -20.49
C ILE A 166 11.86 -0.04 -19.73
N HIS A 167 12.06 1.14 -20.32
CA HIS A 167 11.74 2.43 -19.72
C HIS A 167 10.26 2.54 -19.36
N LYS A 168 9.36 2.21 -20.30
CA LYS A 168 7.91 2.19 -20.06
C LYS A 168 7.53 1.25 -18.93
N ARG A 169 8.17 0.08 -18.82
CA ARG A 169 7.92 -0.88 -17.73
C ARG A 169 8.46 -0.41 -16.39
N MET A 170 9.62 0.25 -16.36
CA MET A 170 10.23 0.78 -15.14
C MET A 170 9.42 1.93 -14.53
N PHE A 171 8.79 2.75 -15.36
CA PHE A 171 8.10 3.96 -14.95
C PHE A 171 6.57 3.88 -15.11
N ASP A 172 6.02 2.68 -15.28
CA ASP A 172 4.56 2.47 -15.37
C ASP A 172 3.87 3.01 -14.10
N PRO A 173 3.00 4.02 -14.21
CA PRO A 173 2.31 4.60 -13.06
C PRO A 173 1.12 3.74 -12.58
N ALA A 174 0.62 2.81 -13.40
CA ALA A 174 -0.62 2.08 -13.11
C ALA A 174 -0.59 1.32 -11.77
N PRO A 175 0.49 0.59 -11.41
CA PRO A 175 0.58 -0.07 -10.11
C PRO A 175 0.46 0.91 -8.94
N TYR A 176 1.09 2.09 -9.04
CA TYR A 176 1.05 3.11 -7.99
C TYR A 176 -0.37 3.67 -7.79
N ILE A 177 -1.12 3.90 -8.88
CA ILE A 177 -2.50 4.40 -8.83
C ILE A 177 -3.43 3.37 -8.19
N VAL A 178 -3.37 2.11 -8.65
CA VAL A 178 -4.23 1.04 -8.14
C VAL A 178 -3.96 0.83 -6.65
N LEU A 179 -2.69 0.72 -6.28
CA LEU A 179 -2.30 0.45 -4.90
C LEU A 179 -2.57 1.64 -3.98
N GLY A 180 -2.35 2.86 -4.47
CA GLY A 180 -2.68 4.11 -3.78
C GLY A 180 -4.17 4.24 -3.49
N SER A 181 -5.01 3.91 -4.48
CA SER A 181 -6.47 3.92 -4.33
C SER A 181 -6.94 2.95 -3.25
N ILE A 182 -6.43 1.70 -3.26
CA ILE A 182 -6.76 0.70 -2.24
C ILE A 182 -6.28 1.14 -0.85
N SER A 183 -5.08 1.72 -0.75
CA SER A 183 -4.54 2.23 0.52
C SER A 183 -5.42 3.34 1.10
N ILE A 184 -5.89 4.27 0.27
CA ILE A 184 -6.82 5.34 0.67
C ILE A 184 -8.13 4.74 1.21
N LEU A 185 -8.69 3.74 0.53
CA LEU A 185 -9.91 3.06 0.99
C LEU A 185 -9.73 2.42 2.37
N PHE A 186 -8.61 1.72 2.62
CA PHE A 186 -8.30 1.17 3.95
C PHE A 186 -8.04 2.27 5.00
N GLY A 187 -7.46 3.41 4.58
CA GLY A 187 -7.33 4.59 5.44
C GLY A 187 -8.68 5.14 5.88
N ILE A 188 -9.62 5.32 4.95
CA ILE A 188 -10.99 5.77 5.24
C ILE A 188 -11.69 4.79 6.18
N ALA A 189 -11.58 3.47 5.94
CA ALA A 189 -12.13 2.46 6.83
C ALA A 189 -11.55 2.54 8.25
N SER A 190 -10.26 2.83 8.38
CA SER A 190 -9.59 3.00 9.68
C SER A 190 -10.09 4.24 10.43
N ILE A 191 -10.36 5.34 9.71
CA ILE A 191 -10.97 6.56 10.30
C ILE A 191 -12.40 6.28 10.79
N VAL A 192 -13.21 5.61 9.97
CA VAL A 192 -14.60 5.30 10.30
C VAL A 192 -14.67 4.37 11.52
N THR A 193 -13.85 3.32 11.54
CA THR A 193 -13.81 2.37 12.67
C THR A 193 -13.28 3.02 13.95
N ASP A 194 -12.29 3.92 13.86
CA ASP A 194 -11.83 4.72 15.01
C ASP A 194 -12.94 5.62 15.57
N TYR A 195 -13.72 6.28 14.69
CA TYR A 195 -14.84 7.10 15.11
C TYR A 195 -15.88 6.30 15.91
N PHE A 196 -16.30 5.14 15.40
CA PHE A 196 -17.25 4.27 16.11
C PHE A 196 -16.67 3.73 17.42
N TYR A 197 -15.40 3.32 17.42
CA TYR A 197 -14.73 2.86 18.64
C TYR A 197 -14.71 3.95 19.72
N LYS A 198 -14.32 5.19 19.37
CA LYS A 198 -14.34 6.34 20.30
C LYS A 198 -15.75 6.68 20.76
N ARG A 199 -16.76 6.56 19.90
CA ARG A 199 -18.18 6.77 20.25
C ARG A 199 -18.65 5.76 21.29
N GLU A 200 -18.39 4.47 21.08
CA GLU A 200 -18.81 3.41 22.01
C GLU A 200 -18.02 3.49 23.33
N MET A 201 -16.72 3.81 23.29
CA MET A 201 -15.94 4.08 24.51
C MET A 201 -16.53 5.22 25.35
N LYS A 202 -17.06 6.28 24.71
CA LYS A 202 -17.72 7.38 25.42
C LYS A 202 -19.09 6.98 25.97
N ARG A 203 -19.84 6.13 25.26
CA ARG A 203 -21.15 5.62 25.68
C ARG A 203 -21.05 4.71 26.89
N GLU A 204 -20.04 3.83 26.95
CA GLU A 204 -19.82 2.94 28.09
C GLU A 204 -19.17 3.64 29.29
N ARG A 205 -18.58 4.84 29.11
CA ARG A 205 -17.91 5.65 30.15
C ARG A 205 -18.87 6.45 31.07
N TYR A 206 -19.98 5.85 31.48
CA TYR A 206 -20.59 6.11 32.78
C TYR A 206 -20.85 4.74 33.43
N PRO A 207 -19.89 4.17 34.19
CA PRO A 207 -19.54 4.68 35.53
C PRO A 207 -18.03 4.62 35.92
N SER A 208 -17.58 5.69 36.62
CA SER A 208 -16.55 5.82 37.67
C SER A 208 -15.15 5.13 37.65
N ILE A 209 -14.83 4.10 36.87
CA ILE A 209 -13.59 3.32 37.06
C ILE A 209 -12.39 3.77 36.18
N TYR A 210 -12.63 4.55 35.13
CA TYR A 210 -11.54 5.08 34.27
C TYR A 210 -10.73 6.24 34.88
N LYS A 211 -10.87 6.51 36.18
CA LYS A 211 -10.13 7.57 36.86
C LYS A 211 -8.65 7.25 37.08
N ILE A 212 -8.18 6.01 36.91
CA ILE A 212 -6.80 5.65 37.28
C ILE A 212 -5.95 5.24 36.07
N LEU A 213 -6.49 4.50 35.09
CA LEU A 213 -5.75 4.09 33.89
C LEU A 213 -6.66 4.01 32.67
N SER A 214 -6.28 4.73 31.61
CA SER A 214 -6.94 4.61 30.31
C SER A 214 -5.94 4.43 29.18
N PHE A 215 -6.19 3.42 28.35
CA PHE A 215 -5.46 3.19 27.11
C PHE A 215 -6.20 3.91 25.98
N THR A 216 -5.53 4.89 25.38
CA THR A 216 -6.04 5.63 24.22
C THR A 216 -5.13 5.39 23.03
N PRO A 217 -5.62 5.57 21.78
CA PRO A 217 -4.78 5.49 20.58
C PRO A 217 -3.56 6.41 20.62
N ASP A 218 -3.62 7.48 21.41
CA ASP A 218 -2.55 8.49 21.57
C ASP A 218 -1.63 8.21 22.78
N GLY A 219 -1.83 7.09 23.50
CA GLY A 219 -0.97 6.66 24.62
C GLY A 219 -1.71 6.13 25.84
N ILE A 220 -0.94 5.80 26.88
CA ILE A 220 -1.46 5.42 28.21
C ILE A 220 -1.65 6.70 29.03
N ALA A 221 -2.90 7.05 29.31
CA ALA A 221 -3.24 8.17 30.18
C ALA A 221 -3.56 7.64 31.59
N ILE A 222 -2.65 7.89 32.53
CA ILE A 222 -2.84 7.67 33.97
C ILE A 222 -3.35 8.99 34.57
N LYS A 223 -4.59 9.02 35.05
CA LYS A 223 -5.03 10.12 35.91
C LYS A 223 -4.65 9.75 37.34
N LEU A 224 -3.73 10.51 37.92
CA LEU A 224 -3.53 10.50 39.37
C LEU A 224 -4.60 11.43 39.94
N ASP A 225 -5.67 10.87 40.50
CA ASP A 225 -6.61 11.64 41.31
C ASP A 225 -5.83 12.17 42.54
N ALA A 226 -5.79 13.49 42.70
CA ALA A 226 -5.42 14.15 43.96
C ALA A 226 -6.65 14.23 44.88
#